data_AF-A0A8T4J2P8-F1
#
_entry.id   AF-A0A8T4J2P8-F1
#
_cell.length_a   1.000
_cell.length_b   1.000
_cell.length_c   1.000
_cell.angle_alpha   90.00
_cell.angle_beta   90.00
_cell.angle_gamma   90.00
#
_symmetry.space_group_name_H-M   'P 1'
#
loop_
_entity.id
_entity.type
_entity.pdbx_description
1 polymer ?
#
loop_
_entity_poly.entity_id
_entity_poly.type
_entity_poly.pdbx_seq_one_letter_code
_entity_poly.pdbx_strand_id
1 'polypeptide(L)'
;CIGNSGPLPDEVSQAVNDNDLAVTSVLSGNRNFEGRINPDVKMNYLASPPLVVAYAIAGSMKVDITRDALGTDQDGKPVYLADIWPTEAEVNDVVANSIG
;
A
#
# COMPACT_ATOMS: atom_id res chain seq x y z
N CYS A 1 -2.62 3.77 -12.34
CA CYS A 1 -2.02 4.87 -13.14
C CYS A 1 -3.07 5.66 -13.93
N ILE A 2 -3.85 5.02 -14.82
CA ILE A 2 -4.85 5.73 -15.67
C ILE A 2 -6.30 5.65 -15.19
N GLY A 3 -6.60 4.86 -14.16
CA GLY A 3 -7.96 4.69 -13.63
C GLY A 3 -8.65 3.38 -14.01
N ASN A 4 -7.98 2.50 -14.75
CA ASN A 4 -8.46 1.14 -15.05
C ASN A 4 -8.12 0.19 -13.90
N SER A 5 -8.59 0.48 -12.68
CA SER A 5 -8.36 -0.37 -11.50
C SER A 5 -9.31 -1.57 -11.42
N GLY A 6 -10.44 -1.52 -12.11
CA GLY A 6 -11.52 -2.50 -11.96
C GLY A 6 -12.35 -2.24 -10.69
N PRO A 7 -13.45 -3.00 -10.51
CA PRO A 7 -14.27 -2.90 -9.31
C PRO A 7 -13.52 -3.44 -8.09
N LEU A 8 -13.88 -2.95 -6.90
CA LEU A 8 -13.51 -3.61 -5.65
C LEU A 8 -14.29 -4.94 -5.53
N PRO A 9 -13.83 -5.89 -4.71
CA PRO A 9 -14.64 -7.04 -4.34
C PRO A 9 -16.01 -6.58 -3.80
N ASP A 10 -17.07 -7.29 -4.17
CA ASP A 10 -18.45 -6.89 -3.88
C ASP A 10 -18.69 -6.68 -2.38
N GLU A 11 -18.13 -7.57 -1.54
CA GLU A 11 -18.28 -7.47 -0.08
C GLU A 11 -17.59 -6.22 0.49
N VAL A 12 -16.48 -5.79 -0.11
CA VAL A 12 -15.77 -4.57 0.29
C VAL A 12 -16.56 -3.34 -0.14
N SER A 13 -17.00 -3.29 -1.39
CA SER A 13 -17.80 -2.16 -1.91
C SER A 13 -19.09 -1.99 -1.12
N GLN A 14 -19.78 -3.08 -0.80
CA GLN A 14 -20.98 -3.05 0.04
C GLN A 14 -20.67 -2.50 1.43
N ALA A 15 -19.62 -2.99 2.10
CA ALA A 15 -19.25 -2.51 3.43
C ALA A 15 -18.89 -1.02 3.44
N VAL A 16 -18.24 -0.52 2.39
CA VAL A 16 -17.90 0.92 2.23
C VAL A 16 -19.16 1.76 2.11
N ASN A 17 -20.10 1.35 1.26
CA ASN A 17 -21.32 2.11 0.99
C ASN A 17 -22.31 2.05 2.16
N ASP A 18 -22.57 0.87 2.74
CA ASP A 18 -23.54 0.67 3.82
C ASP A 18 -23.13 1.41 5.11
N ASN A 19 -21.83 1.65 5.31
CA ASN A 19 -21.29 2.28 6.51
C ASN A 19 -20.68 3.68 6.27
N ASP A 20 -20.85 4.24 5.06
CA ASP A 20 -20.25 5.53 4.61
C ASP A 20 -18.78 5.67 5.00
N LEU A 21 -17.98 4.63 4.71
CA LEU A 21 -16.57 4.60 5.09
C LEU A 21 -15.73 5.51 4.18
N ALA A 22 -14.86 6.29 4.80
CA ALA A 22 -13.81 7.01 4.09
C ALA A 22 -12.62 6.07 3.82
N VAL A 23 -12.69 5.31 2.73
CA VAL A 23 -11.60 4.42 2.30
C VAL A 23 -10.55 5.13 1.46
N THR A 24 -9.36 4.55 1.44
CA THR A 24 -8.19 5.13 0.79
C THR A 24 -7.54 4.14 -0.17
N SER A 25 -6.88 4.66 -1.20
CA SER A 25 -5.89 3.90 -1.99
C SER A 25 -4.49 4.47 -1.81
N VAL A 26 -3.50 3.61 -2.01
CA VAL A 26 -2.08 3.97 -2.07
C VAL A 26 -1.54 3.47 -3.40
N LEU A 27 -0.82 4.31 -4.14
CA LEU A 27 -0.34 3.98 -5.47
C LEU A 27 1.02 4.60 -5.77
N SER A 28 1.85 3.88 -6.52
CA SER A 28 3.14 4.36 -7.04
C SER A 28 3.04 5.02 -8.42
N GLY A 29 1.90 5.68 -8.65
CA GLY A 29 1.64 6.44 -9.88
C GLY A 29 2.08 7.90 -9.76
N ASN A 30 1.52 8.74 -10.64
CA ASN A 30 1.87 10.16 -10.71
C ASN A 30 0.67 11.13 -10.54
N ARG A 31 -0.54 10.60 -10.32
CA ARG A 31 -1.78 11.38 -10.19
C ARG A 31 -2.75 10.65 -9.28
N ASN A 32 -3.47 11.37 -8.43
CA ASN A 32 -4.30 10.83 -7.34
C ASN A 32 -5.64 11.58 -7.14
N PHE A 33 -6.21 12.14 -8.22
CA PHE A 33 -7.50 12.82 -8.15
C PHE A 33 -8.63 11.88 -7.73
N GLU A 34 -9.60 12.40 -6.96
CA GLU A 34 -10.81 11.70 -6.57
C GLU A 34 -11.60 11.21 -7.79
N GLY A 35 -12.25 10.04 -7.68
CA GLY A 35 -13.03 9.42 -8.75
C GLY A 35 -12.22 8.88 -9.92
N ARG A 36 -10.92 9.20 -10.02
CA ARG A 36 -10.04 8.72 -11.10
C ARG A 36 -9.45 7.35 -10.83
N ILE A 37 -9.24 6.99 -9.56
CA ILE A 37 -8.58 5.71 -9.22
C ILE A 37 -9.60 4.60 -9.13
N ASN A 38 -10.64 4.77 -8.33
CA ASN A 38 -11.77 3.85 -8.17
C ASN A 38 -12.97 4.66 -7.64
N PRO A 39 -14.21 4.40 -8.08
CA PRO A 39 -15.39 5.19 -7.68
C PRO A 39 -15.71 5.10 -6.19
N ASP A 40 -15.42 3.98 -5.53
CA ASP A 40 -15.67 3.79 -4.10
C ASP A 40 -14.57 4.42 -3.21
N VAL A 41 -13.50 4.94 -3.81
CA VAL A 41 -12.33 5.47 -3.09
C VAL A 41 -12.26 7.00 -3.17
N LYS A 42 -12.55 7.63 -2.02
CA LYS A 42 -12.55 9.09 -1.86
C LYS A 42 -11.14 9.68 -1.71
N MET A 43 -10.20 8.95 -1.12
CA MET A 43 -8.84 9.44 -0.82
C MET A 43 -7.75 8.60 -1.50
N ASN A 44 -6.78 9.24 -2.15
CA ASN A 44 -5.74 8.54 -2.89
C ASN A 44 -4.36 9.14 -2.59
N TYR A 45 -3.39 8.30 -2.22
CA TYR A 45 -2.04 8.72 -1.82
C TYR A 45 -0.99 8.24 -2.80
N LEU A 46 -0.12 9.15 -3.25
CA LEU A 46 1.07 8.79 -4.03
C LEU A 46 2.19 8.40 -3.07
N ALA A 47 2.80 7.25 -3.30
CA ALA A 47 3.91 6.75 -2.52
C ALA A 47 4.95 6.08 -3.43
N SER A 48 6.16 5.84 -2.94
CA SER A 48 7.13 5.03 -3.68
C SER A 48 6.65 3.56 -3.75
N PRO A 49 7.09 2.78 -4.76
CA PRO A 49 6.74 1.36 -4.85
C PRO A 49 6.90 0.56 -3.54
N PRO A 50 8.01 0.66 -2.78
CA PRO A 50 8.13 -0.08 -1.53
C PRO A 50 7.16 0.40 -0.43
N LEU A 51 6.80 1.70 -0.41
CA LEU A 51 5.80 2.20 0.54
C LEU A 51 4.38 1.71 0.22
N VAL A 52 4.04 1.50 -1.05
CA VAL A 52 2.77 0.85 -1.43
C VAL A 52 2.68 -0.53 -0.79
N VAL A 53 3.77 -1.30 -0.84
CA VAL A 53 3.84 -2.64 -0.23
C VAL A 53 3.72 -2.54 1.29
N ALA A 54 4.43 -1.61 1.93
CA ALA A 54 4.36 -1.42 3.38
C ALA A 54 2.93 -1.11 3.86
N TYR A 55 2.21 -0.20 3.18
CA TYR A 55 0.82 0.11 3.54
C TYR A 55 -0.16 -1.01 3.20
N ALA A 56 0.12 -1.84 2.19
CA ALA A 56 -0.67 -3.03 1.91
C ALA A 56 -0.54 -4.08 3.02
N ILE A 57 0.66 -4.24 3.60
CA ILE A 57 0.90 -5.11 4.77
C ILE A 57 0.21 -4.55 6.02
N ALA A 58 0.41 -3.25 6.30
CA ALA A 58 -0.21 -2.59 7.45
C ALA A 58 -1.74 -2.53 7.37
N GLY A 59 -2.30 -2.57 6.15
CA GLY A 59 -3.74 -2.60 5.87
C GLY A 59 -4.47 -1.29 6.14
N SER A 60 -3.78 -0.24 6.58
CA SER A 60 -4.40 1.04 6.94
C SER A 60 -3.42 2.21 6.89
N MET A 61 -3.88 3.35 6.37
CA MET A 61 -3.17 4.63 6.41
C MET A 61 -3.13 5.27 7.81
N LYS A 62 -3.84 4.72 8.78
CA LYS A 62 -3.81 5.21 10.17
C LYS A 62 -2.60 4.71 10.96
N VAL A 63 -1.87 3.74 10.40
CA VAL A 63 -0.66 3.17 11.01
C VAL A 63 0.51 4.13 10.77
N ASP A 64 1.21 4.54 11.82
CA ASP A 64 2.49 5.25 11.70
C ASP A 64 3.55 4.20 11.38
N ILE A 65 3.73 3.87 10.09
CA ILE A 65 4.67 2.85 9.63
C ILE A 65 6.14 3.13 10.02
N THR A 66 6.46 4.32 10.55
CA THR A 66 7.80 4.64 11.05
C THR A 66 8.02 4.26 12.51
N ARG A 67 6.94 3.94 13.25
CA ARG A 67 6.95 3.66 14.69
C ARG A 67 6.18 2.39 15.06
N ASP A 68 5.11 2.10 14.35
CA ASP A 68 4.23 0.98 14.59
C ASP A 68 4.73 -0.26 13.85
N ALA A 69 4.43 -1.44 14.39
CA ALA A 69 4.66 -2.70 13.70
C ALA A 69 3.71 -2.82 12.50
N LEU A 70 4.22 -3.28 11.37
CA LEU A 70 3.43 -3.57 10.17
C LEU A 70 2.59 -4.85 10.33
N GLY A 71 3.05 -5.75 11.18
CA GLY A 71 2.38 -7.02 11.48
C GLY A 71 3.19 -7.86 12.46
N THR A 72 2.84 -9.14 12.53
CA THR A 72 3.54 -10.14 13.34
C THR A 72 4.12 -11.23 12.45
N ASP A 73 5.33 -11.68 12.76
CA ASP A 73 5.92 -12.85 12.09
C ASP A 73 5.26 -14.17 12.54
N GLN A 74 5.77 -15.29 12.03
CA GLN A 74 5.26 -16.63 12.36
C GLN A 74 5.53 -17.04 13.82
N ASP A 75 6.49 -16.40 14.49
CA ASP A 75 6.80 -16.59 15.91
C ASP A 75 5.98 -15.64 16.81
N GLY A 76 5.16 -14.75 16.23
CA GLY A 76 4.39 -13.74 16.94
C GLY A 76 5.19 -12.49 17.32
N LYS A 77 6.39 -12.28 16.77
CA LYS A 77 7.19 -11.07 17.02
C LYS A 77 6.71 -9.92 16.15
N PRO A 78 6.68 -8.69 16.67
CA PRO A 78 6.34 -7.52 15.87
C PRO A 78 7.41 -7.29 14.79
N VAL A 79 6.95 -7.05 13.56
CA VAL A 79 7.81 -6.71 12.42
C VAL A 79 7.61 -5.26 12.08
N TYR A 80 8.68 -4.48 12.12
CA TYR A 80 8.70 -3.06 11.82
C TYR A 80 9.16 -2.81 10.38
N LEU A 81 8.88 -1.62 9.86
CA LEU A 81 9.34 -1.23 8.53
C LEU A 81 10.85 -1.38 8.36
N ALA A 82 11.62 -0.99 9.39
CA ALA A 82 13.08 -1.08 9.38
C ALA A 82 13.61 -2.53 9.27
N ASP A 83 12.83 -3.53 9.69
CA ASP A 83 13.24 -4.94 9.65
C ASP A 83 13.19 -5.52 8.23
N ILE A 84 12.35 -4.94 7.36
CA ILE A 84 12.09 -5.43 6.00
C ILE A 84 12.49 -4.43 4.91
N TRP A 85 13.00 -3.26 5.28
CA TRP A 85 13.37 -2.24 4.32
C TRP A 85 14.74 -2.56 3.70
N PRO A 86 14.82 -2.71 2.37
CA PRO A 86 16.10 -3.04 1.74
C PRO A 86 17.04 -1.84 1.77
N THR A 87 18.32 -2.12 1.96
CA THR A 87 19.39 -1.13 1.79
C THR A 87 19.61 -0.83 0.31
N GLU A 88 20.18 0.33 0.01
CA GLU A 88 20.53 0.69 -1.37
C GLU A 88 21.50 -0.31 -2.01
N ALA A 89 22.43 -0.87 -1.21
CA ALA A 89 23.37 -1.88 -1.67
C ALA A 89 22.65 -3.16 -2.12
N GLU A 90 21.73 -3.68 -1.31
CA GLU A 90 20.95 -4.88 -1.67
C GLU A 90 20.13 -4.67 -2.93
N VAL A 91 19.51 -3.48 -3.09
CA VAL A 91 18.75 -3.14 -4.31
C VAL A 91 19.68 -3.11 -5.53
N ASN A 92 20.84 -2.45 -5.42
CA ASN A 92 21.80 -2.35 -6.52
C ASN A 92 22.36 -3.72 -6.92
N ASP A 93 22.66 -4.57 -5.94
CA ASP A 93 23.17 -5.92 -6.19
C ASP A 93 22.13 -6.78 -6.92
N VAL A 94 20.86 -6.73 -6.51
CA VAL A 94 19.78 -7.45 -7.20
C VAL A 94 19.59 -6.93 -8.61
N VAL A 95 19.60 -5.60 -8.81
CA VAL A 95 19.49 -4.99 -10.14
C VAL A 95 20.64 -5.45 -11.03
N ALA A 96 21.89 -5.34 -10.59
CA ALA A 96 23.07 -5.73 -11.36
C ALA A 96 23.04 -7.22 -11.78
N ASN A 97 22.52 -8.10 -10.91
CA ASN A 97 22.39 -9.54 -11.20
C ASN A 97 21.17 -9.90 -12.07
N SER A 98 20.22 -8.98 -12.25
CA SER A 98 18.98 -9.20 -13.00
C SER A 98 19.04 -8.72 -14.45
N ILE A 99 20.04 -7.90 -14.80
CA ILE A 99 20.28 -7.44 -16.17
C ILE A 99 21.47 -8.24 -16.73
N GLY A 100 21.15 -9.29 -17.48
CA GLY A 100 22.10 -10.05 -18.30
C GLY A 100 21.88 -9.80 -19.78
#